data_AF-A0A661HUF6-F1
#
_entry.id   AF-A0A661HUF6-F1
#
_cell.length_a   1.000
_cell.length_b   1.000
_cell.length_c   1.000
_cell.angle_alpha   90.00
_cell.angle_beta   90.00
_cell.angle_gamma   90.00
#
_symmetry.space_group_name_H-M   'P 1'
#
loop_
_entity.id
_entity.type
_entity.pdbx_description
1 polymer ?
#
loop_
_entity_poly.entity_id
_entity_poly.type
_entity_poly.pdbx_seq_one_letter_code
_entity_poly.pdbx_strand_id
1 'polypeptide(L)' 'MYIYNSVSKIKEKFEPLIPGKVSLYVCGPTVYDDAHLGHAKSALVFDMLRRVLEANHYEVTFARNIT' A
#
# COMPACT_ATOMS: atom_id res chain seq x y z
N MET A 1 10.60 10.59 -2.08
CA MET A 1 10.31 9.53 -1.07
C MET A 1 11.11 8.29 -1.42
N TYR A 2 11.55 7.52 -0.43
CA TYR A 2 12.22 6.22 -0.65
C TYR A 2 11.37 5.10 -0.03
N ILE A 3 11.14 4.02 -0.77
CA ILE A 3 10.38 2.85 -0.32
C ILE A 3 11.32 1.64 -0.34
N TYR A 4 11.22 0.78 0.68
CA TYR A 4 11.94 -0.50 0.68
C TYR A 4 11.30 -1.46 -0.34
N ASN A 5 12.06 -1.85 -1.35
CA ASN A 5 11.62 -2.79 -2.37
C ASN A 5 12.04 -4.20 -1.96
N SER A 6 11.06 -5.08 -1.70
CA SER A 6 11.33 -6.47 -1.29
C SER A 6 12.03 -7.31 -2.38
N VAL A 7 11.94 -6.94 -3.66
CA VAL A 7 12.59 -7.64 -4.78
C VAL A 7 14.10 -7.38 -4.77
N SER A 8 14.51 -6.12 -4.69
CA SER A 8 15.93 -5.72 -4.66
C SER A 8 16.53 -5.68 -3.25
N LYS A 9 15.68 -5.75 -2.21
CA LYS A 9 16.03 -5.73 -0.79
C LYS A 9 16.73 -4.45 -0.33
N ILE A 10 16.51 -3.35 -1.04
CA ILE A 10 17.06 -2.03 -0.72
C ILE A 10 15.98 -0.96 -0.72
N LYS A 11 16.30 0.21 -0.16
CA LYS A 11 15.45 1.40 -0.30
C LYS A 11 15.71 2.03 -1.66
N GLU A 12 14.66 2.13 -2.46
CA GLU A 12 14.71 2.74 -3.79
C GLU A 12 13.95 4.05 -3.79
N LYS A 13 14.37 4.97 -4.66
CA LYS A 13 13.61 6.19 -4.88
C LYS A 13 12.28 5.81 -5.52
N PHE A 14 11.18 6.21 -4.89
CA PHE A 14 9.85 5.96 -5.46
C PHE A 14 9.61 6.93 -6.61
N GLU A 15 9.42 6.38 -7.81
CA GLU A 15 9.06 7.11 -9.02
C GLU A 15 7.81 6.44 -9.62
N PRO A 16 6.69 7.15 -9.75
CA PRO A 16 5.46 6.56 -10.28
C PRO A 16 5.59 6.26 -11.77
N LEU A 17 4.88 5.24 -12.23
CA LEU A 17 4.82 4.90 -13.66
C LEU A 17 4.22 6.04 -14.51
N ILE A 18 3.20 6.72 -13.98
CA ILE A 18 2.61 7.92 -14.58
C ILE A 18 2.88 9.09 -13.62
N PRO A 19 3.49 10.19 -14.07
CA PRO A 19 3.77 11.34 -13.21
C PRO A 19 2.53 11.80 -12.42
N GLY A 20 2.68 11.93 -11.10
CA GLY A 20 1.60 12.36 -10.21
C GLY A 20 0.54 11.31 -9.88
N LYS A 21 0.53 10.13 -10.51
CA LYS A 21 -0.47 9.08 -10.25
C LYS A 21 0.17 7.81 -9.68
N VAL A 22 -0.46 7.24 -8.65
CA VAL A 22 0.02 6.02 -8.00
C VAL A 22 -1.07 4.97 -7.97
N SER A 23 -0.78 3.78 -8.48
CA SER A 23 -1.64 2.62 -8.32
C SER A 23 -1.10 1.73 -7.20
N LEU A 24 -1.90 1.52 -6.15
CA LEU A 24 -1.52 0.72 -4.99
C LEU A 24 -2.51 -0.44 -4.83
N TYR A 25 -2.03 -1.66 -5.03
CA TYR A 25 -2.77 -2.89 -4.74
C TYR A 25 -2.25 -3.54 -3.45
N VAL A 26 -3.16 -3.97 -2.60
CA VAL A 26 -2.84 -4.70 -1.36
C VAL A 26 -3.76 -5.90 -1.25
N CYS A 27 -3.21 -7.08 -0.97
CA CYS A 27 -4.02 -8.28 -0.72
C CYS A 27 -4.95 -8.06 0.49
N GLY A 28 -6.22 -8.41 0.34
CA GLY A 28 -7.19 -8.41 1.43
C GLY A 28 -7.31 -9.76 2.14
N PRO A 29 -8.23 -9.86 3.09
CA PRO A 29 -8.42 -11.07 3.89
C PRO A 29 -9.13 -12.17 3.10
N THR A 30 -8.97 -13.41 3.56
CA THR A 30 -9.89 -14.51 3.24
C THR A 30 -11.01 -14.52 4.28
N VAL A 31 -12.27 -14.44 3.86
CA VAL A 31 -13.41 -14.13 4.75
C VAL A 31 -14.09 -15.35 5.37
N TYR A 32 -13.33 -16.38 5.73
CA TYR A 32 -13.88 -17.59 6.38
C TYR A 32 -13.89 -17.53 7.92
N ASP A 33 -13.23 -16.54 8.52
CA ASP A 33 -13.13 -16.36 9.98
C ASP A 33 -12.91 -14.87 10.34
N ASP A 34 -13.03 -14.57 11.63
CA ASP A 34 -12.87 -13.21 12.16
C ASP A 34 -11.44 -12.67 12.00
N ALA A 35 -11.35 -11.37 11.71
CA ALA A 35 -10.06 -10.72 11.53
C ALA A 35 -9.31 -10.54 12.87
N HIS A 36 -8.16 -11.18 13.01
CA HIS A 36 -7.25 -10.95 14.15
C HIS A 36 -6.36 -9.70 14.01
N LEU A 37 -5.64 -9.34 15.08
CA LEU A 37 -4.77 -8.14 15.16
C LEU A 37 -3.72 -8.03 14.04
N GLY A 38 -3.20 -9.16 13.54
CA GLY A 38 -2.30 -9.17 12.39
C GLY A 38 -2.90 -8.56 11.11
N HIS A 39 -4.20 -8.80 10.85
CA HIS A 39 -4.93 -8.20 9.73
C HIS A 39 -5.08 -6.69 9.93
N ALA A 40 -5.43 -6.27 11.15
CA ALA A 40 -5.54 -4.86 11.49
C ALA A 40 -4.22 -4.11 11.30
N LYS A 41 -3.09 -4.70 11.73
CA LYS A 41 -1.75 -4.14 11.50
C LYS A 41 -1.49 -3.91 10.01
N SER A 42 -1.74 -4.92 9.17
CA SER A 42 -1.55 -4.79 7.72
C SER A 42 -2.44 -3.69 7.15
N ALA A 43 -3.73 -3.70 7.49
CA ALA A 43 -4.70 -2.71 7.02
C ALA A 43 -4.29 -1.27 7.36
N LEU A 44 -3.81 -1.04 8.60
CA LEU A 44 -3.36 0.26 9.07
C LEU A 44 -2.05 0.72 8.42
N VAL A 45 -1.07 -0.17 8.27
CA VAL A 45 0.21 0.20 7.64
C VAL A 45 0.01 0.66 6.21
N PHE A 46 -0.83 -0.04 5.43
CA PHE A 46 -1.11 0.35 4.06
C PHE A 46 -2.06 1.55 3.95
N ASP A 47 -2.95 1.77 4.92
CA ASP A 47 -3.73 3.01 5.00
C ASP A 47 -2.80 4.21 5.25
N MET A 48 -1.84 4.09 6.17
CA MET A 48 -0.83 5.11 6.40
C MET A 48 0.00 5.38 5.13
N LEU A 49 0.42 4.35 4.40
CA LEU A 49 1.14 4.53 3.13
C LEU A 49 0.31 5.31 2.11
N ARG A 50 -0.97 4.94 1.92
CA ARG A 50 -1.89 5.66 1.03
C ARG A 50 -2.02 7.13 1.42
N ARG A 51 -2.24 7.42 2.71
CA ARG A 51 -2.34 8.79 3.23
C ARG A 51 -1.06 9.59 3.05
N VAL A 52 0.11 8.97 3.24
CA VAL A 52 1.40 9.62 3.01
C VAL A 52 1.56 9.96 1.53
N LEU A 53 1.19 9.06 0.61
CA LEU A 53 1.20 9.34 -0.83
C LEU A 53 0.26 10.50 -1.20
N GLU A 54 -0.97 10.50 -0.70
CA GLU A 54 -1.94 11.59 -0.91
C GLU A 54 -1.43 12.93 -0.34
N ALA A 55 -0.84 12.91 0.86
CA ALA A 55 -0.24 14.10 1.49
C ALA A 55 0.98 14.63 0.73
N ASN A 56 1.65 13.78 -0.07
CA ASN A 56 2.71 14.18 -1.00
C ASN A 56 2.17 14.54 -2.40
N HIS A 57 0.87 14.85 -2.52
CA HIS A 57 0.18 15.31 -3.73
C HIS A 57 0.11 14.30 -4.87
N TYR A 58 0.15 12.99 -4.57
CA TYR A 58 -0.16 11.96 -5.56
C TYR A 58 -1.67 11.71 -5.64
N GLU A 59 -2.17 11.51 -6.86
CA GLU A 59 -3.49 10.91 -7.10
C GLU A 59 -3.37 9.39 -6.93
N VAL A 60 -3.91 8.86 -5.84
CA VAL A 60 -3.75 7.44 -5.49
C VAL A 60 -5.00 6.64 -5.87
N THR A 61 -4.85 5.68 -6.78
CA THR A 61 -5.82 4.61 -7.00
C THR A 61 -5.48 3.45 -6.07
N PHE A 62 -6.33 3.18 -5.09
CA PHE A 62 -6.12 2.13 -4.10
C PHE A 62 -7.11 0.98 -4.31
N ALA A 63 -6.60 -0.25 -4.43
CA ALA A 63 -7.40 -1.46 -4.56
C ALA A 63 -7.01 -2.52 -3.52
N ARG A 64 -8.01 -3.15 -2.93
CA ARG A 64 -7.87 -4.29 -2.02
C ARG A 64 -8.96 -5.30 -2.33
N ASN A 65 -8.59 -6.56 -2.52
CA ASN A 65 -9.54 -7.61 -2.83
C ASN A 65 -10.22 -8.16 -1.55
N ILE A 66 -11.22 -9.01 -1.75
CA ILE A 66 -11.77 -9.90 -0.72
C ILE A 66 -11.64 -11.30 -1.31
N THR A 67 -11.12 -12.24 -0.52
CA THR A 67 -10.95 -13.64 -0.96
C THR A 67 -11.99 -14.52 -0.31
#